data_AF-A0A8C9AR74-F1
#
_entry.id   AF-A0A8C9AR74-F1
#
_cell.length_a   1.000
_cell.length_b   1.000
_cell.length_c   1.000
_cell.angle_alpha   90.00
_cell.angle_beta   90.00
_cell.angle_gamma   90.00
#
_symmetry.space_group_name_H-M   'P 1'
#
loop_
_entity.id
_entity.type
_entity.pdbx_description
1 polymer ?
#
loop_
_entity_poly.entity_id
_entity_poly.type
_entity_poly.pdbx_seq_one_letter_code
_entity_poly.pdbx_strand_id
1 'polypeptide(L)'
;TFPDALLFVLSAFFRKIFILQLVGLVLTYNFTNCDFEKIKQKYQKTIYDDLKEYMNGTRSTQFNSTVSCNNRADCLAAIERLTFRPPRGCASLAGEAFALRTDATFTLQCPGYSSAQIHNTQAAKKRKKREVTTNKCLEQVSQLLGLWGRFCRTFRKQ
;
A
#
# COMPACT_ATOMS: atom_id res chain seq x y z
N THR A 1 14.41 45.45 -27.35
CA THR A 1 15.17 45.16 -26.12
C THR A 1 14.27 44.43 -25.15
N PHE A 2 14.08 43.13 -25.38
CA PHE A 2 13.16 42.29 -24.61
C PHE A 2 13.71 40.86 -24.45
N PRO A 3 14.80 40.61 -23.67
CA PRO A 3 15.03 39.22 -23.24
C PRO A 3 15.46 39.01 -21.79
N ASP A 4 15.82 40.02 -21.00
CA ASP A 4 16.44 39.76 -19.69
C ASP A 4 15.42 39.62 -18.54
N ALA A 5 14.35 40.41 -18.55
CA ALA A 5 13.32 40.34 -17.51
C ALA A 5 12.51 39.03 -17.58
N LEU A 6 12.30 38.48 -18.78
CA LEU A 6 11.55 37.24 -18.99
C LEU A 6 12.34 36.00 -18.53
N LEU A 7 13.66 35.99 -18.73
CA LEU A 7 14.55 34.92 -18.25
C LEU A 7 14.65 34.88 -16.72
N PHE A 8 14.65 36.04 -16.05
CA PHE A 8 14.64 36.11 -14.59
C PHE A 8 13.30 35.64 -13.97
N VAL A 9 12.16 36.00 -14.57
CA VAL A 9 10.84 35.55 -14.10
C VAL A 9 10.66 34.04 -14.30
N LEU A 10 11.11 33.49 -15.44
CA LEU A 10 11.11 32.05 -15.70
C LEU A 10 12.02 31.30 -14.71
N SER A 11 13.24 31.80 -14.48
CA SER A 11 14.20 31.23 -13.51
C SER A 11 13.64 31.09 -12.09
N ALA A 12 12.96 32.13 -11.58
CA ALA A 12 12.35 32.10 -10.25
C ALA A 12 11.11 31.17 -10.19
N PHE A 13 10.33 31.10 -11.27
CA PHE A 13 9.19 30.19 -11.37
C PHE A 13 9.61 28.72 -11.41
N PHE A 14 10.64 28.36 -12.19
CA PHE A 14 11.12 26.98 -12.29
C PHE A 14 11.73 26.47 -10.98
N ARG A 15 12.45 27.31 -10.24
CA ARG A 15 12.98 26.93 -8.91
C ARG A 15 11.88 26.57 -7.91
N LYS A 16 10.74 27.28 -7.94
CA LYS A 16 9.58 26.94 -7.10
C LYS A 16 8.87 25.66 -7.56
N ILE A 17 8.76 25.42 -8.86
CA ILE A 17 8.14 24.20 -9.40
C ILE A 17 8.99 22.96 -9.08
N PHE A 18 10.32 23.07 -9.16
CA PHE A 18 11.22 21.94 -8.87
C PHE A 18 11.19 21.50 -7.40
N ILE A 19 11.11 22.45 -6.47
CA ILE A 19 11.00 22.13 -5.03
C ILE A 19 9.66 21.46 -4.73
N LEU A 20 8.56 21.86 -5.38
CA LEU A 20 7.24 21.23 -5.21
C LEU A 20 7.16 19.81 -5.78
N GLN A 21 7.92 19.48 -6.83
CA GLN A 21 7.98 18.12 -7.36
C GLN A 21 8.81 17.17 -6.48
N LEU A 22 9.81 17.68 -5.76
CA LEU A 22 10.63 16.88 -4.83
C LEU A 22 9.87 16.45 -3.55
N VAL A 23 8.79 17.15 -3.17
CA VAL A 23 7.95 16.76 -2.01
C VAL A 23 6.96 15.63 -2.35
N GLY A 24 6.79 15.32 -3.64
CA GLY A 24 5.88 14.27 -4.11
C GLY A 24 6.53 12.90 -4.28
N LEU A 25 7.85 12.80 -4.13
CA LEU A 25 8.56 11.52 -4.15
C LEU A 25 8.45 10.89 -2.75
N VAL A 26 7.25 10.39 -2.42
CA VAL A 26 7.09 9.47 -1.29
C VAL A 26 7.98 8.29 -1.59
N LEU A 27 9.13 8.22 -0.92
CA LEU A 27 10.08 7.13 -1.01
C LEU A 27 9.31 5.85 -0.70
N THR A 28 8.98 5.07 -1.72
CA THR A 28 8.47 3.72 -1.51
C THR A 28 9.55 2.95 -0.78
N TYR A 29 9.29 2.57 0.47
CA TYR A 29 10.23 1.83 1.29
C TYR A 29 10.71 0.56 0.54
N ASN A 30 12.01 0.29 0.62
CA ASN A 30 12.61 -0.88 -0.01
C ASN A 30 12.55 -2.09 0.94
N PHE A 31 11.77 -3.10 0.58
CA PHE A 31 11.54 -4.31 1.38
C PHE A 31 12.62 -5.41 1.21
N THR A 32 13.69 -5.20 0.43
CA THR A 32 14.70 -6.25 0.18
C THR A 32 15.41 -6.73 1.44
N ASN A 33 15.53 -5.87 2.46
CA ASN A 33 16.28 -6.15 3.69
C ASN A 33 15.40 -6.64 4.85
N CYS A 34 14.13 -6.97 4.59
CA CYS A 34 13.22 -7.47 5.62
C CYS A 34 13.48 -8.94 5.97
N ASP A 35 13.15 -9.33 7.20
CA ASP A 35 13.12 -10.73 7.62
C ASP A 35 11.85 -11.42 7.09
N PHE A 36 11.93 -11.93 5.85
CA PHE A 36 10.77 -12.54 5.17
C PHE A 36 10.20 -13.75 5.90
N GLU A 37 11.03 -14.54 6.59
CA GLU A 37 10.54 -15.75 7.26
C GLU A 37 9.75 -15.39 8.52
N LYS A 38 10.18 -14.40 9.30
CA LYS A 38 9.39 -13.91 10.43
C LYS A 38 8.09 -13.24 9.99
N ILE A 39 8.12 -12.48 8.89
CA ILE A 39 6.91 -11.88 8.30
C ILE A 39 5.93 -12.98 7.87
N LYS A 40 6.41 -14.03 7.19
CA LYS A 40 5.60 -15.19 6.80
C LYS A 40 4.98 -15.91 7.99
N GLN A 41 5.76 -16.17 9.04
CA GLN A 41 5.25 -16.78 10.27
C GLN A 41 4.14 -15.93 10.91
N LYS A 42 4.33 -14.60 10.95
CA LYS A 42 3.35 -13.68 11.52
C LYS A 42 2.06 -13.63 10.71
N TYR A 43 2.18 -13.69 9.38
CA TYR A 43 1.04 -13.82 8.48
C TYR A 43 0.24 -15.10 8.78
N GLN A 44 0.91 -16.25 8.77
CA GLN A 44 0.27 -17.55 8.98
C GLN A 44 -0.38 -17.68 10.36
N LYS A 45 0.19 -17.04 11.39
CA LYS A 45 -0.29 -17.15 12.77
C LYS A 45 -1.47 -16.23 13.10
N THR A 46 -1.57 -15.07 12.46
CA THR A 46 -2.53 -14.03 12.89
C THR A 46 -3.15 -13.23 11.76
N ILE A 47 -2.36 -12.72 10.81
CA ILE A 47 -2.89 -11.81 9.77
C ILE A 47 -3.83 -12.56 8.81
N TYR A 48 -3.54 -13.83 8.53
CA TYR A 48 -4.41 -14.67 7.69
C TYR A 48 -5.81 -14.81 8.27
N ASP A 49 -5.92 -15.06 9.57
CA ASP A 49 -7.22 -15.24 10.24
C ASP A 49 -8.01 -13.93 10.25
N ASP A 50 -7.35 -12.80 10.55
CA ASP A 50 -7.99 -11.47 10.49
C ASP A 50 -8.50 -11.15 9.06
N LEU A 51 -7.73 -11.49 8.01
CA LEU A 51 -8.15 -11.31 6.61
C LEU A 51 -9.32 -12.23 6.24
N LYS A 52 -9.34 -13.45 6.79
CA LYS A 52 -10.42 -14.43 6.57
C LYS A 52 -11.70 -14.00 7.27
N GLU A 53 -11.59 -13.51 8.49
CA GLU A 53 -12.71 -12.97 9.27
C GLU A 53 -13.33 -11.77 8.55
N TYR A 54 -12.52 -10.84 8.04
CA TYR A 54 -13.01 -9.71 7.26
C TYR A 54 -13.77 -10.16 5.99
N MET A 55 -13.31 -11.23 5.35
CA MET A 55 -13.94 -11.79 4.14
C MET A 55 -15.14 -12.71 4.43
N ASN A 56 -15.54 -12.89 5.70
CA ASN A 56 -16.57 -13.87 6.06
C ASN A 56 -17.88 -13.63 5.28
N GLY A 57 -18.42 -14.71 4.70
CA GLY A 57 -19.59 -14.66 3.81
C GLY A 57 -19.29 -14.34 2.34
N THR A 58 -18.03 -14.07 1.95
CA THR A 58 -17.64 -13.80 0.56
C THR A 58 -16.52 -14.72 0.09
N ARG A 59 -16.65 -15.27 -1.13
CA ARG A 59 -15.60 -16.13 -1.71
C ARG A 59 -14.57 -15.24 -2.41
N SER A 60 -13.29 -15.41 -2.08
CA SER A 60 -12.20 -14.69 -2.77
C SER A 60 -12.22 -14.88 -4.29
N THR A 61 -12.67 -16.05 -4.78
CA THR A 61 -12.82 -16.39 -6.20
C THR A 61 -13.86 -15.56 -6.94
N GLN A 62 -14.68 -14.77 -6.23
CA GLN A 62 -15.65 -13.85 -6.83
C GLN A 62 -14.99 -12.62 -7.46
N PHE A 63 -13.71 -12.37 -7.15
CA PHE A 63 -12.95 -11.22 -7.62
C PHE A 63 -11.77 -11.66 -8.49
N ASN A 64 -11.61 -11.04 -9.66
CA ASN A 64 -10.49 -11.32 -10.55
C ASN A 64 -9.19 -10.77 -9.96
N SER A 65 -8.12 -11.56 -9.94
CA SER A 65 -6.82 -11.07 -9.48
C SER A 65 -6.23 -10.09 -10.50
N THR A 66 -6.09 -8.83 -10.11
CA THR A 66 -5.55 -7.75 -10.97
C THR A 66 -4.17 -7.29 -10.52
N VAL A 67 -3.77 -7.63 -9.28
CA VAL A 67 -2.47 -7.25 -8.71
C VAL A 67 -1.57 -8.48 -8.60
N SER A 68 -0.35 -8.35 -9.11
CA SER A 68 0.67 -9.40 -9.10
C SER A 68 2.00 -8.85 -8.55
N CYS A 69 2.87 -9.74 -8.11
CA CYS A 69 4.22 -9.42 -7.65
C CYS A 69 5.20 -10.48 -8.17
N ASN A 70 6.46 -10.09 -8.40
CA ASN A 70 7.47 -10.93 -9.04
C ASN A 70 8.42 -11.60 -8.05
N ASN A 71 8.68 -10.95 -6.90
CA ASN A 71 9.53 -11.46 -5.84
C ASN A 71 8.94 -11.09 -4.46
N ARG A 72 9.55 -11.58 -3.36
CA ARG A 72 9.05 -11.35 -1.99
C ARG A 72 8.97 -9.87 -1.62
N ALA A 73 10.00 -9.08 -1.94
CA ALA A 73 10.02 -7.65 -1.65
C ALA A 73 8.93 -6.90 -2.43
N ASP A 74 8.75 -7.23 -3.72
CA ASP A 74 7.68 -6.67 -4.55
C ASP A 74 6.30 -7.00 -3.98
N CYS A 75 6.10 -8.23 -3.45
CA CYS A 75 4.84 -8.58 -2.82
C CYS A 75 4.59 -7.76 -1.56
N LEU A 76 5.60 -7.55 -0.71
CA LEU A 76 5.46 -6.70 0.48
C LEU A 76 5.15 -5.25 0.14
N ALA A 77 5.79 -4.71 -0.91
CA ALA A 77 5.48 -3.37 -1.40
C ALA A 77 4.03 -3.25 -1.92
N ALA A 78 3.55 -4.27 -2.65
CA ALA A 78 2.16 -4.32 -3.12
C ALA A 78 1.16 -4.45 -1.94
N ILE A 79 1.50 -5.25 -0.93
CA ILE A 79 0.70 -5.43 0.30
C ILE A 79 0.63 -4.10 1.07
N GLU A 80 1.75 -3.43 1.32
CA GLU A 80 1.80 -2.13 1.99
C GLU A 80 0.89 -1.14 1.28
N ARG A 81 1.09 -1.00 -0.04
CA ARG A 81 0.34 -0.05 -0.85
C ARG A 81 -1.15 -0.35 -0.78
N LEU A 82 -1.54 -1.60 -0.94
CA LEU A 82 -2.95 -1.97 -0.98
C LEU A 82 -3.61 -1.93 0.41
N THR A 83 -2.85 -2.11 1.49
CA THR A 83 -3.36 -2.01 2.86
C THR A 83 -3.57 -0.55 3.27
N PHE A 84 -2.62 0.32 2.96
CA PHE A 84 -2.57 1.68 3.54
C PHE A 84 -2.88 2.81 2.55
N ARG A 85 -2.82 2.53 1.25
CA ARG A 85 -3.14 3.49 0.18
C ARG A 85 -4.25 2.92 -0.72
N PRO A 86 -5.47 2.73 -0.16
CA PRO A 86 -6.57 2.09 -0.87
C PRO A 86 -6.93 2.86 -2.16
N PRO A 87 -7.18 2.17 -3.29
CA PRO A 87 -7.74 2.79 -4.48
C PRO A 87 -9.13 3.40 -4.22
N ARG A 88 -9.54 4.31 -5.11
CA ARG A 88 -10.83 5.02 -5.00
C ARG A 88 -12.01 4.04 -4.89
N GLY A 89 -12.72 4.11 -3.78
CA GLY A 89 -13.99 3.43 -3.58
C GLY A 89 -13.99 2.37 -2.49
N CYS A 90 -12.89 2.12 -1.79
CA CYS A 90 -12.90 1.49 -0.46
C CYS A 90 -12.67 2.56 0.63
N ALA A 91 -13.27 2.37 1.81
CA ALA A 91 -12.90 3.16 2.98
C ALA A 91 -11.46 2.81 3.41
N SER A 92 -10.88 3.61 4.31
CA SER A 92 -9.55 3.29 4.83
C SER A 92 -9.57 1.97 5.59
N LEU A 93 -8.73 1.02 5.18
CA LEU A 93 -8.53 -0.26 5.86
C LEU A 93 -7.48 -0.17 6.98
N ALA A 94 -6.83 0.98 7.16
CA ALA A 94 -5.70 1.13 8.08
C ALA A 94 -6.05 0.85 9.55
N GLY A 95 -7.32 0.99 9.93
CA GLY A 95 -7.82 0.68 11.29
C GLY A 95 -8.23 -0.78 11.50
N GLU A 96 -8.27 -1.60 10.44
CA GLU A 96 -8.65 -3.01 10.54
C GLU A 96 -7.55 -3.84 11.24
N ALA A 97 -7.95 -4.89 11.95
CA ALA A 97 -7.02 -5.72 12.72
C ALA A 97 -5.85 -6.26 11.87
N PHE A 98 -6.13 -6.76 10.68
CA PHE A 98 -5.10 -7.25 9.75
C PHE A 98 -4.13 -6.15 9.33
N ALA A 99 -4.60 -4.90 9.17
CA ALA A 99 -3.79 -3.78 8.75
C ALA A 99 -2.86 -3.31 9.88
N LEU A 100 -3.39 -3.19 11.10
CA LEU A 100 -2.62 -2.87 12.30
C LEU A 100 -1.53 -3.93 12.57
N ARG A 101 -1.87 -5.21 12.42
CA ARG A 101 -0.87 -6.29 12.55
C ARG A 101 0.16 -6.28 11.42
N THR A 102 -0.25 -5.99 10.19
CA THR A 102 0.67 -5.86 9.05
C THR A 102 1.68 -4.74 9.32
N ASP A 103 1.20 -3.58 9.75
CA ASP A 103 2.03 -2.42 10.09
C ASP A 103 3.05 -2.72 11.20
N ALA A 104 2.58 -3.29 12.31
CA ALA A 104 3.43 -3.70 13.42
C ALA A 104 4.47 -4.75 12.99
N THR A 105 4.09 -5.66 12.08
CA THR A 105 4.99 -6.68 11.54
C THR A 105 6.08 -6.06 10.68
N PHE A 106 5.74 -5.13 9.79
CA PHE A 106 6.72 -4.44 8.96
C PHE A 106 7.65 -3.58 9.81
N THR A 107 7.12 -2.79 10.75
CA THR A 107 7.94 -2.00 11.68
C THR A 107 8.95 -2.84 12.46
N LEU A 108 8.58 -4.05 12.85
CA LEU A 108 9.46 -4.94 13.60
C LEU A 108 10.47 -5.68 12.72
N GLN A 109 10.07 -6.09 11.51
CA GLN A 109 10.86 -7.03 10.68
C GLN A 109 11.56 -6.39 9.48
N CYS A 110 11.34 -5.10 9.24
CA CYS A 110 11.92 -4.35 8.14
C CYS A 110 12.73 -3.16 8.68
N PRO A 111 14.07 -3.21 8.65
CA PRO A 111 14.92 -2.13 9.14
C PRO A 111 14.64 -0.80 8.43
N GLY A 112 14.32 0.25 9.20
CA GLY A 112 14.04 1.59 8.67
C GLY A 112 12.63 1.77 8.08
N TYR A 113 11.75 0.77 8.21
CA TYR A 113 10.32 0.97 7.89
C TYR A 113 9.67 1.88 8.93
N SER A 114 8.88 2.85 8.50
CA SER A 114 8.09 3.71 9.39
C SER A 114 6.71 4.00 8.82
N SER A 115 5.69 3.76 9.63
CA SER A 115 4.26 3.94 9.31
C SER A 115 3.85 5.40 9.13
N ALA A 116 4.68 6.33 9.64
CA ALA A 116 4.40 7.76 9.69
C ALA A 116 4.24 8.43 8.31
N GLN A 117 4.56 7.74 7.21
CA GLN A 117 4.38 8.25 5.84
C GLN A 117 2.93 8.13 5.31
N ILE A 118 2.00 7.52 6.04
CA ILE A 118 0.65 7.20 5.55
C ILE A 118 -0.43 8.20 6.03
N HIS A 119 -0.20 8.89 7.16
CA HIS A 119 -1.25 9.65 7.86
C HIS A 119 -1.63 11.00 7.23
N ASN A 120 -0.85 11.56 6.31
CA ASN A 120 -1.05 12.93 5.84
C ASN A 120 -2.12 13.12 4.73
N THR A 121 -2.69 12.04 4.17
CA THR A 121 -3.49 12.16 2.93
C THR A 121 -4.98 11.83 3.08
N GLN A 122 -5.50 11.51 4.27
CA GLN A 122 -6.86 10.98 4.44
C GLN A 122 -7.89 11.94 5.06
N ALA A 123 -7.67 13.25 4.97
CA ALA A 123 -8.71 14.23 5.28
C ALA A 123 -9.49 14.63 4.00
N ALA A 124 -10.80 14.34 4.02
CA ALA A 124 -11.88 14.73 3.08
C ALA A 124 -12.11 13.79 1.87
N LYS A 125 -13.33 13.39 1.46
CA LYS A 125 -14.70 13.89 1.66
C LYS A 125 -15.71 12.72 1.74
N LYS A 126 -16.74 12.87 2.57
CA LYS A 126 -17.95 12.01 2.56
C LYS A 126 -18.85 12.35 1.35
N ARG A 127 -19.19 11.38 0.50
CA ARG A 127 -20.45 11.33 -0.26
C ARG A 127 -20.79 9.88 -0.68
N LYS A 128 -22.09 9.56 -0.62
CA LYS A 128 -22.77 8.24 -0.63
C LYS A 128 -22.38 7.27 -1.77
N LYS A 129 -22.08 6.00 -1.41
CA LYS A 129 -22.62 4.74 -1.99
C LYS A 129 -22.17 3.51 -1.15
N ARG A 130 -22.75 3.30 0.05
CA ARG A 130 -22.26 2.31 1.05
C ARG A 130 -22.06 0.89 0.50
N GLU A 131 -22.97 0.38 -0.31
CA GLU A 131 -22.90 -0.99 -0.84
C GLU A 131 -21.78 -1.20 -1.89
N VAL A 132 -21.60 -0.22 -2.79
CA VAL A 132 -20.49 -0.21 -3.77
C VAL A 132 -19.15 -0.05 -3.05
N THR A 133 -19.13 0.64 -1.91
CA THR A 133 -17.91 0.77 -1.08
C THR A 133 -17.52 -0.56 -0.43
N THR A 134 -18.47 -1.31 0.10
CA THR A 134 -18.21 -2.61 0.73
C THR A 134 -17.68 -3.63 -0.27
N ASN A 135 -18.30 -3.76 -1.45
CA ASN A 135 -17.82 -4.72 -2.47
C ASN A 135 -16.41 -4.41 -2.96
N LYS A 136 -16.05 -3.12 -3.10
CA LYS A 136 -14.68 -2.72 -3.47
C LYS A 136 -13.66 -3.02 -2.36
N CYS A 137 -14.06 -2.88 -1.09
CA CYS A 137 -13.18 -3.28 0.01
C CYS A 137 -12.98 -4.79 0.07
N LEU A 138 -14.02 -5.58 -0.17
CA LEU A 138 -13.93 -7.04 -0.25
C LEU A 138 -13.06 -7.48 -1.45
N GLU A 139 -13.19 -6.82 -2.59
CA GLU A 139 -12.30 -7.03 -3.74
C GLU A 139 -10.83 -6.77 -3.35
N GLN A 140 -10.58 -5.66 -2.67
CA GLN A 140 -9.25 -5.26 -2.22
C GLN A 140 -8.65 -6.25 -1.22
N VAL A 141 -9.43 -6.72 -0.25
CA VAL A 141 -8.97 -7.74 0.72
C VAL A 141 -8.78 -9.10 0.03
N SER A 142 -9.57 -9.43 -0.99
CA SER A 142 -9.32 -10.60 -1.83
C SER A 142 -7.97 -10.52 -2.56
N GLN A 143 -7.61 -9.36 -3.10
CA GLN A 143 -6.27 -9.16 -3.69
C GLN A 143 -5.16 -9.29 -2.64
N LEU A 144 -5.36 -8.75 -1.42
CA LEU A 144 -4.40 -8.89 -0.32
C LEU A 144 -4.15 -10.36 0.02
N LEU A 145 -5.20 -11.18 0.14
CA LEU A 145 -5.08 -12.63 0.32
C LEU A 145 -4.25 -13.27 -0.80
N GLY A 146 -4.48 -12.88 -2.05
CA GLY A 146 -3.71 -13.35 -3.19
C GLY A 146 -2.21 -12.97 -3.13
N LEU A 147 -1.91 -11.72 -2.78
CA LEU A 147 -0.53 -11.22 -2.65
C LEU A 147 0.22 -11.90 -1.50
N TRP A 148 -0.41 -12.04 -0.34
CA TRP A 148 0.17 -12.78 0.79
C TRP A 148 0.40 -14.25 0.44
N GLY A 149 -0.54 -14.88 -0.28
CA GLY A 149 -0.37 -16.22 -0.80
C GLY A 149 0.85 -16.34 -1.72
N ARG A 150 1.08 -15.37 -2.61
CA ARG A 150 2.28 -15.31 -3.46
C ARG A 150 3.55 -15.07 -2.67
N PHE A 151 3.55 -14.14 -1.73
CA PHE A 151 4.68 -13.87 -0.83
C PHE A 151 5.15 -15.13 -0.09
N CYS A 152 4.20 -15.93 0.39
CA CYS A 152 4.50 -17.17 1.12
C CYS A 152 5.03 -18.31 0.25
N ARG A 153 4.80 -18.26 -1.07
CA ARG A 153 5.35 -19.26 -1.99
C ARG A 153 6.86 -19.09 -2.10
N THR A 154 7.56 -20.21 -2.25
CA THR A 154 8.98 -20.19 -2.60
C THR A 154 9.11 -19.65 -4.01
N PHE A 155 9.69 -18.46 -4.17
CA PHE A 155 10.12 -17.99 -5.49
C PHE A 155 11.29 -18.90 -5.90
N ARG A 156 11.06 -19.78 -6.88
CA ARG A 156 12.16 -20.51 -7.49
C ARG A 156 13.09 -19.48 -8.12
N LYS A 157 14.38 -19.51 -7.76
CA LYS A 157 15.41 -18.76 -8.50
C LYS A 157 15.37 -19.27 -9.94
N GLN A 158 15.06 -18.41 -10.90
CA GLN A 158 15.37 -18.65 -12.30
C GLN A 158 16.87 -18.46 -12.50
#